data_AF-A0A367XS61-F1
#
_entry.id   AF-A0A367XS61-F1
#
_cell.length_a   1.000
_cell.length_b   1.000
_cell.length_c   1.000
_cell.angle_alpha   90.00
_cell.angle_beta   90.00
_cell.angle_gamma   90.00
#
_symmetry.space_group_name_H-M   'P 1'
#
loop_
_entity.id
_entity.type
_entity.pdbx_description
1 polymer ?
#
loop_
_entity_poly.entity_id
_entity_poly.type
_entity_poly.pdbx_seq_one_letter_code
_entity_poly.pdbx_strand_id
1 'polypeptide(L)'
;MPPSKRVQEADEESTNAPDVKKQNTSFTTDDIHSFFNSQIWDSEFQDTLKSQIANSEPYRWGSISDLMDDALLRDVRKEVLSQIAFTEKETDIYKVFQLGDLANLSGLDWADLLRLPSLYKLRAAIYSQEFRDVISKVTGCGKLSGVKTDMSINTYRKGCHLLTHDDVIGSRRVSFILYLPEPGKEWKPEYGGSLRLFPSIVPNVPKTDYSAKFTPQFNQIAFFTVQPGLSFHDVEEVRVDKHRLSVQGWFHIPQPGEDGYVPGEQEETEARSTLQQLQSKELQEFDFPKPIRNDLDEEQVKLIEDTTVLNEAEWKYLSEFINPVYLEKEALASLNKRFLEESIVEINEVLNPMYAVQLRSAMRHVEISEPTPQVSTEVTQPWKVAVPPHKQRYMYIDGKSPIELTEEGINFANRIGPQEFPNFESLKGPNRLSLLDNKLVSLASFLKSVAFKKWIKLITSLIVTSEQVLVRRFRPGHDFILATTTDKNLARSQDEENVLLEATLNLTPTATLAKNWESGEFGGYELCMADKEEDEDDDPAVYKASDPNDDAVLFTNQCKWNSLTLMVRDPSVLKFIKYVSINAKGSRWDVSCQWNVKNAEEEEEEEEDDDQEE
;
A
#
# COMPACT_ATOMS: atom_id res chain seq x y z
N MET A 1 -32.58 15.12 -55.11
CA MET A 1 -32.26 16.09 -56.17
C MET A 1 -32.24 17.49 -55.55
N PRO A 2 -31.29 18.34 -55.98
CA PRO A 2 -30.59 19.37 -55.18
C PRO A 2 -31.27 20.75 -55.27
N PRO A 3 -30.79 21.78 -54.53
CA PRO A 3 -29.70 22.66 -55.02
C PRO A 3 -28.81 23.14 -53.85
N SER A 4 -27.73 23.91 -53.99
CA SER A 4 -26.74 24.25 -55.01
C SER A 4 -25.69 25.08 -54.26
N LYS A 5 -24.45 25.02 -54.72
CA LYS A 5 -23.30 25.85 -54.32
C LYS A 5 -23.65 27.33 -54.14
N ARG A 6 -23.06 27.96 -53.12
CA ARG A 6 -22.61 29.36 -53.25
C ARG A 6 -21.13 29.47 -52.91
N VAL A 7 -20.43 30.05 -53.86
CA VAL A 7 -18.97 30.21 -53.99
C VAL A 7 -18.52 31.40 -53.15
N GLN A 8 -17.29 31.31 -52.64
CA GLN A 8 -16.52 32.37 -51.97
C GLN A 8 -16.33 33.58 -52.90
N GLU A 9 -16.35 34.79 -52.33
CA GLU A 9 -15.51 35.89 -52.82
C GLU A 9 -14.94 36.63 -51.62
N ALA A 10 -13.67 36.97 -51.77
CA ALA A 10 -12.74 37.43 -50.75
C ALA A 10 -12.90 38.92 -50.44
N ASP A 11 -12.73 39.27 -49.17
CA ASP A 11 -12.24 40.59 -48.78
C ASP A 11 -10.91 40.40 -48.05
N GLU A 12 -9.84 40.86 -48.72
CA GLU A 12 -8.52 41.06 -48.16
C GLU A 12 -8.55 42.25 -47.21
N GLU A 13 -8.59 42.01 -45.90
CA GLU A 13 -8.15 43.00 -44.91
C GLU A 13 -7.00 42.45 -44.08
N SER A 14 -5.85 43.08 -44.27
CA SER A 14 -4.60 42.87 -43.57
C SER A 14 -4.76 43.14 -42.06
N THR A 15 -4.64 42.11 -41.23
CA THR A 15 -4.30 42.28 -39.82
C THR A 15 -2.96 41.63 -39.55
N ASN A 16 -1.94 42.48 -39.40
CA ASN A 16 -0.64 42.15 -38.81
C ASN A 16 -0.84 41.51 -37.43
N ALA A 17 -0.84 40.18 -37.37
CA ALA A 17 -0.59 39.46 -36.13
C ALA A 17 0.93 39.46 -35.88
N PRO A 18 1.41 39.77 -34.67
CA PRO A 18 2.84 39.73 -34.39
C PRO A 18 3.32 38.27 -34.53
N ASP A 19 4.38 38.11 -35.31
CA ASP A 19 5.09 36.86 -35.55
C ASP A 19 5.55 36.30 -34.20
N VAL A 20 4.80 35.34 -33.64
CA VAL A 20 5.19 34.62 -32.42
C VAL A 20 6.41 33.80 -32.80
N LYS A 21 7.61 34.29 -32.44
CA LYS A 21 8.87 33.56 -32.62
C LYS A 21 8.71 32.17 -32.01
N LYS A 22 8.56 31.15 -32.86
CA LYS A 22 8.67 29.75 -32.46
C LYS A 22 10.00 29.59 -31.74
N GLN A 23 9.96 29.17 -30.48
CA GLN A 23 11.18 28.80 -29.76
C GLN A 23 11.91 27.71 -30.56
N ASN A 24 13.24 27.80 -30.63
CA ASN A 24 14.03 26.77 -31.29
C ASN A 24 13.90 25.47 -30.49
N THR A 25 13.19 24.49 -31.05
CA THR A 25 12.95 23.18 -30.44
C THR A 25 14.02 22.15 -30.81
N SER A 26 15.05 22.55 -31.56
CA SER A 26 16.18 21.69 -31.95
C SER A 26 17.45 22.18 -31.27
N PHE A 27 18.02 21.33 -30.42
CA PHE A 27 19.28 21.59 -29.72
C PHE A 27 20.43 20.86 -30.42
N THR A 28 21.57 21.54 -30.54
CA THR A 28 22.82 20.94 -31.01
C THR A 28 23.51 20.17 -29.88
N THR A 29 24.49 19.32 -30.20
CA THR A 29 25.31 18.63 -29.19
C THR A 29 25.98 19.62 -28.22
N ASP A 30 26.46 20.78 -28.71
CA ASP A 30 27.05 21.81 -27.86
C ASP A 30 26.02 22.43 -26.91
N ASP A 31 24.77 22.63 -27.38
CA ASP A 31 23.67 23.09 -26.52
C ASP A 31 23.39 22.07 -25.42
N ILE A 32 23.28 20.78 -25.77
CA ILE A 32 23.06 19.70 -24.79
C ILE A 32 24.19 19.65 -23.76
N HIS A 33 25.44 19.70 -24.19
CA HIS A 33 26.59 19.70 -23.30
C HIS A 33 26.56 20.88 -22.32
N SER A 34 26.07 22.05 -22.77
CA SER A 34 25.94 23.25 -21.92
C SER A 34 24.83 23.15 -20.86
N PHE A 35 23.88 22.23 -21.03
CA PHE A 35 22.80 22.03 -20.05
C PHE A 35 23.23 21.20 -18.85
N PHE A 36 24.36 20.49 -18.94
CA PHE A 36 24.91 19.66 -17.87
C PHE A 36 26.16 20.29 -17.27
N ASN A 37 26.50 19.87 -16.06
CA ASN A 37 27.83 20.09 -15.51
C ASN A 37 28.87 19.30 -16.30
N SER A 38 29.98 19.95 -16.67
CA SER A 38 31.01 19.37 -17.54
C SER A 38 31.62 18.07 -17.02
N GLN A 39 31.56 17.81 -15.71
CA GLN A 39 32.08 16.58 -15.11
C GLN A 39 31.46 15.31 -15.70
N ILE A 40 30.20 15.36 -16.16
CA ILE A 40 29.50 14.16 -16.66
C ILE A 40 30.09 13.66 -18.00
N TRP A 41 30.79 14.54 -18.72
CA TRP A 41 31.45 14.25 -19.99
C TRP A 41 32.88 13.72 -19.81
N ASP A 42 33.43 13.81 -18.60
CA ASP A 42 34.75 13.28 -18.31
C ASP A 42 34.73 11.74 -18.25
N SER A 43 35.68 11.11 -18.94
CA SER A 43 35.75 9.65 -19.03
C SER A 43 36.18 9.02 -17.71
N GLU A 44 37.09 9.65 -16.95
CA GLU A 44 37.54 9.16 -15.65
C GLU A 44 36.40 9.19 -14.62
N PHE A 45 35.62 10.28 -14.60
CA PHE A 45 34.38 10.37 -13.82
C PHE A 45 33.40 9.24 -14.16
N GLN A 46 33.11 9.01 -15.45
CA GLN A 46 32.19 7.96 -15.88
C GLN A 46 32.68 6.55 -15.51
N ASP A 47 33.97 6.28 -15.66
CA ASP A 47 34.55 4.97 -15.35
C ASP A 47 34.53 4.71 -13.83
N THR A 48 34.79 5.74 -13.03
CA THR A 48 34.64 5.68 -11.57
C THR A 48 33.19 5.41 -11.17
N LEU A 49 32.24 6.14 -11.74
CA LEU A 49 30.81 5.97 -11.48
C LEU A 49 30.33 4.57 -11.86
N LYS A 50 30.79 4.04 -13.00
CA LYS A 50 30.53 2.67 -13.44
C LYS A 50 31.01 1.64 -12.41
N SER A 51 32.23 1.81 -11.90
CA SER A 51 32.76 0.94 -10.84
C SER A 51 31.98 1.06 -9.53
N GLN A 52 31.50 2.24 -9.17
CA GLN A 52 30.66 2.44 -7.98
C GLN A 52 29.31 1.72 -8.12
N ILE A 53 28.62 1.88 -9.25
CA ILE A 53 27.33 1.23 -9.53
C ILE A 53 27.47 -0.30 -9.60
N ALA A 54 28.57 -0.79 -10.18
CA ALA A 54 28.80 -2.23 -10.27
C ALA A 54 28.99 -2.91 -8.90
N ASN A 55 29.45 -2.15 -7.90
CA ASN A 55 29.70 -2.62 -6.54
C ASN A 55 28.69 -2.08 -5.51
N SER A 56 27.60 -1.46 -5.97
CA SER A 56 26.58 -0.92 -5.07
C SER A 56 25.68 -2.03 -4.53
N GLU A 57 25.20 -1.84 -3.31
CA GLU A 57 24.24 -2.70 -2.63
C GLU A 57 22.98 -1.89 -2.28
N PRO A 58 21.78 -2.51 -2.19
CA PRO A 58 21.50 -3.94 -2.30
C PRO A 58 21.31 -4.49 -3.73
N TYR A 59 21.33 -3.60 -4.72
CA TYR A 59 21.34 -3.89 -6.14
C TYR A 59 22.07 -2.76 -6.87
N ARG A 60 22.13 -2.78 -8.19
CA ARG A 60 22.89 -1.79 -8.98
C ARG A 60 22.17 -0.45 -9.01
N TRP A 61 22.70 0.55 -8.29
CA TRP A 61 22.18 1.90 -8.23
C TRP A 61 23.33 2.92 -8.19
N GLY A 62 23.04 4.15 -8.61
CA GLY A 62 24.01 5.23 -8.66
C GLY A 62 23.39 6.58 -8.31
N SER A 63 24.26 7.54 -8.04
CA SER A 63 23.87 8.94 -7.90
C SER A 63 24.94 9.86 -8.48
N ILE A 64 24.51 11.00 -9.02
CA ILE A 64 25.39 12.07 -9.49
C ILE A 64 24.95 13.35 -8.78
N SER A 65 25.90 14.06 -8.18
CA SER A 65 25.68 15.37 -7.58
C SER A 65 26.06 16.46 -8.57
N ASP A 66 25.39 17.61 -8.52
CA ASP A 66 25.59 18.71 -9.44
C ASP A 66 25.48 18.28 -10.91
N LEU A 67 24.40 17.58 -11.27
CA LEU A 67 24.21 17.01 -12.60
C LEU A 67 24.03 18.07 -13.68
N MET A 68 23.05 18.96 -13.49
CA MET A 68 22.63 19.96 -14.46
C MET A 68 23.41 21.26 -14.26
N ASP A 69 23.41 22.13 -15.27
CA ASP A 69 23.76 23.54 -15.07
C ASP A 69 22.87 24.15 -13.98
N ASP A 70 23.50 24.83 -13.00
CA ASP A 70 22.83 25.34 -11.81
C ASP A 70 21.82 26.44 -12.16
N ALA A 71 22.12 27.29 -13.14
CA ALA A 71 21.20 28.35 -13.56
C ALA A 71 19.97 27.75 -14.24
N LEU A 72 20.16 26.81 -15.17
CA LEU A 72 19.08 26.08 -15.82
C LEU A 72 18.17 25.41 -14.80
N LEU A 73 18.72 24.66 -13.83
CA LEU A 73 17.89 23.91 -12.89
C LEU A 73 17.15 24.82 -11.89
N ARG A 74 17.74 25.98 -11.53
CA ARG A 74 17.03 27.01 -10.74
C ARG A 74 15.86 27.59 -11.52
N ASP A 75 16.04 27.83 -12.82
CA ASP A 75 14.96 28.33 -13.69
C ASP A 75 13.86 27.29 -13.87
N VAL A 76 14.20 26.01 -14.07
CA VAL A 76 13.22 24.90 -14.05
C VAL A 76 12.42 24.91 -12.76
N ARG A 77 13.08 24.97 -11.61
CA ARG A 77 12.41 24.98 -10.31
C ARG A 77 11.46 26.17 -10.17
N LYS A 78 11.86 27.35 -10.63
CA LYS A 78 11.05 28.57 -10.60
C LYS A 78 9.84 28.47 -11.54
N GLU A 79 10.02 27.94 -12.74
CA GLU A 79 8.95 27.67 -13.69
C GLU A 79 7.91 26.71 -13.09
N VAL A 80 8.36 25.56 -12.59
CA VAL A 80 7.49 24.56 -11.95
C VAL A 80 6.68 25.17 -10.81
N LEU A 81 7.32 25.84 -9.85
CA LEU A 81 6.59 26.39 -8.69
C LEU A 81 5.67 27.57 -9.02
N SER A 82 5.86 28.24 -10.17
CA SER A 82 5.06 29.42 -10.53
C SER A 82 3.94 29.13 -11.53
N GLN A 83 4.11 28.11 -12.38
CA GLN A 83 3.18 27.81 -13.46
C GLN A 83 2.36 26.55 -13.23
N ILE A 84 2.79 25.66 -12.33
CA ILE A 84 2.18 24.36 -12.13
C ILE A 84 1.41 24.32 -10.81
N ALA A 85 0.14 23.92 -10.89
CA ALA A 85 -0.66 23.57 -9.74
C ALA A 85 -0.52 22.07 -9.44
N PHE A 86 -0.24 21.73 -8.17
CA PHE A 86 -0.17 20.34 -7.73
C PHE A 86 -1.45 19.95 -7.00
N THR A 87 -1.94 18.75 -7.29
CA THR A 87 -3.11 18.15 -6.64
C THR A 87 -2.65 16.98 -5.78
N GLU A 88 -3.20 16.88 -4.56
CA GLU A 88 -2.97 15.74 -3.68
C GLU A 88 -3.64 14.49 -4.26
N LYS A 89 -2.89 13.39 -4.31
CA LYS A 89 -3.40 12.07 -4.64
C LYS A 89 -2.96 11.10 -3.55
N GLU A 90 -3.92 10.36 -3.03
CA GLU A 90 -3.71 9.36 -1.98
C GLU A 90 -4.35 8.05 -2.42
N THR A 91 -3.56 6.98 -2.38
CA THR A 91 -3.98 5.60 -2.68
C THR A 91 -3.68 4.74 -1.46
N ASP A 92 -3.67 3.42 -1.57
CA ASP A 92 -3.11 2.55 -0.52
C ASP A 92 -1.58 2.74 -0.38
N ILE A 93 -0.85 2.74 -1.50
CA ILE A 93 0.62 2.70 -1.56
C ILE A 93 1.32 4.07 -1.47
N TYR A 94 0.64 5.19 -1.77
CA TYR A 94 1.25 6.52 -1.67
C TYR A 94 0.32 7.62 -1.18
N LYS A 95 0.93 8.73 -0.76
CA LYS A 95 0.32 10.06 -0.64
C LYS A 95 1.31 11.06 -1.24
N VAL A 96 0.96 11.72 -2.34
CA VAL A 96 1.87 12.60 -3.09
C VAL A 96 1.09 13.74 -3.73
N PHE A 97 1.76 14.86 -3.97
CA PHE A 97 1.21 15.94 -4.79
C PHE A 97 1.77 15.84 -6.20
N GLN A 98 0.91 15.52 -7.18
CA GLN A 98 1.28 15.33 -8.57
C GLN A 98 0.73 16.46 -9.45
N LEU A 99 1.18 16.50 -10.70
CA LEU A 99 0.52 17.25 -11.77
C LEU A 99 -0.88 16.63 -11.99
N GLY A 100 -1.97 17.36 -11.76
CA GLY A 100 -3.33 16.85 -12.06
C GLY A 100 -3.53 16.63 -13.58
N ASP A 101 -4.35 15.66 -14.01
CA ASP A 101 -4.75 15.21 -15.38
C ASP A 101 -3.71 15.21 -16.54
N LEU A 102 -2.51 15.69 -16.29
CA LEU A 102 -1.35 15.85 -17.17
C LEU A 102 -0.19 15.07 -16.57
N ALA A 103 -0.47 13.86 -16.08
CA ALA A 103 0.47 12.99 -15.36
C ALA A 103 1.78 12.77 -16.14
N ASN A 104 1.74 12.93 -17.47
CA ASN A 104 2.90 12.93 -18.34
C ASN A 104 3.10 14.29 -19.01
N LEU A 105 4.33 14.82 -18.96
CA LEU A 105 4.75 16.04 -19.68
C LEU A 105 4.59 15.92 -21.22
N SER A 106 4.27 14.73 -21.74
CA SER A 106 3.90 14.49 -23.14
C SER A 106 2.47 14.94 -23.48
N GLY A 107 1.60 15.13 -22.48
CA GLY A 107 0.22 15.60 -22.63
C GLY A 107 0.03 17.12 -22.53
N LEU A 108 1.08 17.87 -22.17
CA LEU A 108 1.02 19.34 -22.12
C LEU A 108 0.81 19.91 -23.52
N ASP A 109 -0.14 20.85 -23.65
CA ASP A 109 -0.37 21.51 -24.93
C ASP A 109 0.83 22.40 -25.32
N TRP A 110 0.88 22.78 -26.59
CA TRP A 110 1.96 23.63 -27.11
C TRP A 110 2.01 25.03 -26.46
N ALA A 111 0.89 25.52 -25.91
CA ALA A 111 0.83 26.79 -25.20
C ALA A 111 1.43 26.70 -23.79
N ASP A 112 1.31 25.55 -23.12
CA ASP A 112 1.92 25.26 -21.83
C ASP A 112 3.44 25.04 -21.95
N LEU A 113 3.89 24.37 -23.02
CA LEU A 113 5.32 24.23 -23.31
C LEU A 113 6.03 25.57 -23.55
N LEU A 114 5.33 26.57 -24.10
CA LEU A 114 5.83 27.95 -24.24
C LEU A 114 6.06 28.65 -22.90
N ARG A 115 5.32 28.26 -21.85
CA ARG A 115 5.43 28.82 -20.49
C ARG A 115 6.52 28.14 -19.65
N LEU A 116 7.02 26.99 -20.10
CA LEU A 116 7.97 26.14 -19.40
C LEU A 116 9.24 25.85 -20.22
N PRO A 117 9.94 26.88 -20.76
CA PRO A 117 11.05 26.67 -21.68
C PRO A 117 12.26 26.00 -21.03
N SER A 118 12.53 26.24 -19.75
CA SER A 118 13.65 25.62 -19.05
C SER A 118 13.34 24.15 -18.74
N LEU A 119 12.10 23.82 -18.40
CA LEU A 119 11.67 22.42 -18.25
C LEU A 119 11.75 21.65 -19.57
N TYR A 120 11.42 22.27 -20.70
CA TYR A 120 11.58 21.67 -22.02
C TYR A 120 13.06 21.38 -22.33
N LYS A 121 13.97 22.31 -22.02
CA LYS A 121 15.42 22.08 -22.12
C LYS A 121 15.88 20.93 -21.24
N LEU A 122 15.41 20.85 -19.99
CA LEU A 122 15.73 19.75 -19.09
C LEU A 122 15.29 18.40 -19.69
N ARG A 123 14.06 18.30 -20.21
CA ARG A 123 13.58 17.07 -20.86
C ARG A 123 14.44 16.70 -22.06
N ALA A 124 14.76 17.66 -22.92
CA ALA A 124 15.60 17.44 -24.09
C ALA A 124 17.03 17.00 -23.70
N ALA A 125 17.58 17.57 -22.63
CA ALA A 125 18.88 17.20 -22.07
C ALA A 125 18.88 15.75 -21.54
N ILE A 126 17.90 15.39 -20.71
CA ILE A 126 17.79 14.06 -20.09
C ILE A 126 17.59 12.96 -21.14
N TYR A 127 16.81 13.20 -22.20
CA TYR A 127 16.60 12.19 -23.25
C TYR A 127 17.53 12.30 -24.47
N SER A 128 18.52 13.18 -24.41
CA SER A 128 19.50 13.34 -25.48
C SER A 128 20.28 12.04 -25.72
N GLN A 129 20.82 11.88 -26.93
CA GLN A 129 21.66 10.71 -27.25
C GLN A 129 22.91 10.68 -26.37
N GLU A 130 23.52 11.84 -26.16
CA GLU A 130 24.73 12.04 -25.36
C GLU A 130 24.53 11.56 -23.92
N PHE A 131 23.45 12.00 -23.26
CA PHE A 131 23.20 11.59 -21.87
C PHE A 131 22.75 10.12 -21.77
N ARG A 132 21.95 9.63 -22.72
CA ARG A 132 21.56 8.20 -22.78
C ARG A 132 22.77 7.29 -22.93
N ASP A 133 23.77 7.67 -23.73
CA ASP A 133 25.01 6.91 -23.87
C ASP A 133 25.84 6.93 -22.57
N VAL A 134 25.84 8.03 -21.81
CA VAL A 134 26.45 8.06 -20.46
C VAL A 134 25.73 7.10 -19.52
N ILE A 135 24.40 7.18 -19.41
CA ILE A 135 23.61 6.29 -18.54
C ILE A 135 23.84 4.83 -18.92
N SER A 136 23.77 4.50 -20.22
CA SER A 136 24.04 3.16 -20.73
C SER A 136 25.45 2.66 -20.36
N LYS A 137 26.48 3.52 -20.47
CA LYS A 137 27.86 3.18 -20.12
C LYS A 137 28.02 2.89 -18.63
N VAL A 138 27.45 3.73 -17.76
CA VAL A 138 27.70 3.66 -16.31
C VAL A 138 26.85 2.59 -15.62
N THR A 139 25.64 2.31 -16.11
CA THR A 139 24.78 1.23 -15.57
C THR A 139 25.04 -0.12 -16.23
N GLY A 140 25.51 -0.11 -17.48
CA GLY A 140 25.60 -1.30 -18.31
C GLY A 140 24.24 -1.88 -18.75
N CYS A 141 23.16 -1.07 -18.72
CA CYS A 141 21.80 -1.52 -19.03
C CYS A 141 21.51 -1.75 -20.53
N GLY A 142 22.50 -1.54 -21.40
CA GLY A 142 22.28 -1.51 -22.86
C GLY A 142 21.68 -0.18 -23.32
N LYS A 143 21.22 -0.12 -24.57
CA LYS A 143 20.72 1.10 -25.21
C LYS A 143 19.38 1.56 -24.61
N LEU A 144 19.06 2.84 -24.76
CA LEU A 144 17.88 3.47 -24.16
C LEU A 144 17.11 4.23 -25.23
N SER A 145 15.77 4.19 -25.17
CA SER A 145 14.90 4.97 -26.06
C SER A 145 15.10 6.48 -25.86
N GLY A 146 15.23 7.21 -26.96
CA GLY A 146 15.17 8.68 -26.99
C GLY A 146 13.81 9.21 -27.41
N VAL A 147 12.98 8.38 -28.05
CA VAL A 147 11.63 8.74 -28.50
C VAL A 147 10.60 8.57 -27.38
N LYS A 148 10.64 7.46 -26.62
CA LYS A 148 9.71 7.19 -25.52
C LYS A 148 10.20 7.92 -24.25
N THR A 149 9.78 9.17 -24.13
CA THR A 149 10.07 10.01 -22.96
C THR A 149 8.99 9.85 -21.89
N ASP A 150 9.38 9.58 -20.65
CA ASP A 150 8.49 9.37 -19.51
C ASP A 150 9.03 10.13 -18.29
N MET A 151 8.48 11.32 -18.05
CA MET A 151 8.85 12.20 -16.95
C MET A 151 7.60 12.77 -16.28
N SER A 152 7.60 12.70 -14.95
CA SER A 152 6.60 13.31 -14.09
C SER A 152 7.26 14.18 -13.01
N ILE A 153 6.52 15.17 -12.53
CA ILE A 153 6.98 16.10 -11.49
C ILE A 153 6.10 15.93 -10.28
N ASN A 154 6.72 15.63 -9.14
CA ASN A 154 6.01 15.37 -7.90
C ASN A 154 6.61 16.23 -6.77
N THR A 155 5.76 16.66 -5.85
CA THR A 155 6.20 17.27 -4.61
C THR A 155 5.71 16.46 -3.41
N TYR A 156 6.65 16.05 -2.56
CA TYR A 156 6.34 15.41 -1.28
C TYR A 156 6.36 16.48 -0.20
N ARG A 157 5.21 16.66 0.45
CA ARG A 157 5.01 17.54 1.62
C ARG A 157 4.94 16.69 2.89
N LYS A 158 4.77 17.34 4.04
CA LYS A 158 4.58 16.62 5.32
C LYS A 158 3.49 15.54 5.19
N GLY A 159 3.79 14.30 5.57
CA GLY A 159 2.87 13.17 5.46
C GLY A 159 2.96 12.40 4.14
N CYS A 160 3.51 13.01 3.09
CA CYS A 160 3.68 12.33 1.80
C CYS A 160 4.73 11.23 1.89
N HIS A 161 4.44 10.11 1.23
CA HIS A 161 5.23 8.88 1.21
C HIS A 161 4.90 8.07 -0.05
N LEU A 162 5.78 7.15 -0.41
CA LEU A 162 5.55 6.10 -1.40
C LEU A 162 6.15 4.82 -0.83
N LEU A 163 5.35 3.77 -0.68
CA LEU A 163 5.76 2.52 -0.02
C LEU A 163 6.56 1.62 -0.97
N THR A 164 6.96 0.45 -0.47
CA THR A 164 7.89 -0.46 -1.17
C THR A 164 7.30 -1.00 -2.48
N HIS A 165 8.00 -0.77 -3.58
CA HIS A 165 7.67 -1.23 -4.94
C HIS A 165 8.97 -1.44 -5.73
N ASP A 166 8.92 -2.03 -6.93
CA ASP A 166 10.12 -2.39 -7.72
C ASP A 166 10.25 -1.68 -9.07
N ASP A 167 9.28 -0.83 -9.44
CA ASP A 167 9.21 -0.05 -10.68
C ASP A 167 9.07 -0.88 -11.99
N VAL A 168 8.75 -2.17 -11.88
CA VAL A 168 8.74 -3.08 -13.02
C VAL A 168 7.40 -2.99 -13.78
N ILE A 169 7.29 -1.99 -14.64
CA ILE A 169 6.08 -1.71 -15.44
C ILE A 169 6.46 -1.55 -16.91
N GLY A 170 5.81 -2.33 -17.78
CA GLY A 170 5.95 -2.26 -19.24
C GLY A 170 7.42 -2.30 -19.70
N SER A 171 7.82 -1.30 -20.49
CA SER A 171 9.16 -1.22 -21.09
C SER A 171 10.20 -0.40 -20.32
N ARG A 172 9.99 -0.16 -19.01
CA ARG A 172 10.94 0.62 -18.18
C ARG A 172 12.26 -0.14 -18.01
N ARG A 173 13.39 0.56 -18.19
CA ARG A 173 14.75 -0.03 -18.12
C ARG A 173 15.64 0.62 -17.06
N VAL A 174 15.58 1.94 -16.91
CA VAL A 174 16.31 2.67 -15.86
C VAL A 174 15.38 3.69 -15.24
N SER A 175 15.15 3.60 -13.93
CA SER A 175 14.46 4.63 -13.16
C SER A 175 15.43 5.73 -12.77
N PHE A 176 14.97 6.98 -12.79
CA PHE A 176 15.74 8.10 -12.26
C PHE A 176 14.86 9.10 -11.50
N ILE A 177 15.48 9.78 -10.53
CA ILE A 177 14.86 10.82 -9.73
C ILE A 177 15.85 11.96 -9.61
N LEU A 178 15.57 13.08 -10.28
CA LEU A 178 16.29 14.34 -10.14
C LEU A 178 15.64 15.17 -9.03
N TYR A 179 16.43 15.60 -8.06
CA TYR A 179 15.96 16.29 -6.86
C TYR A 179 16.10 17.81 -6.98
N LEU A 180 14.98 18.51 -6.70
CA LEU A 180 14.89 19.97 -6.74
C LEU A 180 14.38 20.57 -5.40
N PRO A 181 14.84 20.12 -4.21
CA PRO A 181 14.56 20.85 -2.96
C PRO A 181 15.10 22.29 -3.03
N GLU A 182 14.86 23.10 -1.99
CA GLU A 182 15.25 24.51 -2.02
C GLU A 182 16.78 24.68 -2.22
N PRO A 183 17.22 25.34 -3.32
CA PRO A 183 18.64 25.43 -3.64
C PRO A 183 19.37 26.31 -2.62
N GLY A 184 20.60 25.92 -2.26
CA GLY A 184 21.39 26.60 -1.23
C GLY A 184 20.96 26.27 0.22
N LYS A 185 19.97 25.40 0.42
CA LYS A 185 19.64 24.83 1.72
C LYS A 185 19.79 23.32 1.70
N GLU A 186 20.50 22.81 2.69
CA GLU A 186 20.66 21.36 2.88
C GLU A 186 19.32 20.72 3.26
N TRP A 187 18.97 19.63 2.56
CA TRP A 187 17.90 18.74 2.97
C TRP A 187 18.44 17.74 3.99
N LYS A 188 17.93 17.79 5.22
CA LYS A 188 18.47 17.00 6.32
C LYS A 188 17.84 15.63 6.40
N PRO A 189 18.57 14.59 6.86
CA PRO A 189 18.00 13.24 7.07
C PRO A 189 16.75 13.25 7.97
N GLU A 190 16.69 14.14 8.98
CA GLU A 190 15.54 14.24 9.89
C GLU A 190 14.26 14.75 9.22
N TYR A 191 14.36 15.36 8.02
CA TYR A 191 13.19 15.80 7.26
C TYR A 191 12.43 14.65 6.62
N GLY A 192 13.03 13.44 6.58
CA GLY A 192 12.50 12.32 5.82
C GLY A 192 12.63 12.54 4.31
N GLY A 193 11.80 11.86 3.51
CA GLY A 193 11.86 11.97 2.05
C GLY A 193 13.11 11.31 1.44
N SER A 194 13.83 10.47 2.17
CA SER A 194 14.94 9.72 1.59
C SER A 194 14.44 8.62 0.68
N LEU A 195 15.19 8.34 -0.39
CA LEU A 195 15.03 7.09 -1.15
C LEU A 195 15.64 5.96 -0.32
N ARG A 196 14.87 4.91 -0.02
CA ARG A 196 15.37 3.73 0.70
C ARG A 196 15.37 2.52 -0.22
N LEU A 197 16.42 1.70 -0.14
CA LEU A 197 16.60 0.53 -1.00
C LEU A 197 16.59 -0.75 -0.17
N PHE A 198 15.87 -1.76 -0.64
CA PHE A 198 15.63 -2.99 0.10
C PHE A 198 16.41 -4.16 -0.51
N PRO A 199 17.16 -4.92 0.29
CA PRO A 199 17.71 -6.19 -0.15
C PRO A 199 16.61 -7.22 -0.31
N SER A 200 16.87 -8.28 -1.08
CA SER A 200 15.95 -9.40 -1.27
C SER A 200 16.36 -10.61 -0.44
N ILE A 201 15.38 -11.37 0.05
CA ILE A 201 15.57 -12.72 0.62
C ILE A 201 15.78 -13.69 -0.54
N VAL A 202 14.81 -13.70 -1.45
CA VAL A 202 14.81 -14.36 -2.76
C VAL A 202 14.21 -13.39 -3.78
N PRO A 203 14.38 -13.61 -5.10
CA PRO A 203 13.72 -12.77 -6.10
C PRO A 203 12.21 -12.62 -5.82
N ASN A 204 11.70 -11.39 -5.97
CA ASN A 204 10.33 -10.95 -5.63
C ASN A 204 9.98 -10.90 -4.13
N VAL A 205 10.91 -11.22 -3.22
CA VAL A 205 10.68 -11.19 -1.77
C VAL A 205 11.71 -10.27 -1.09
N PRO A 206 11.43 -8.96 -0.96
CA PRO A 206 12.30 -8.03 -0.26
C PRO A 206 12.36 -8.35 1.23
N LYS A 207 13.51 -8.11 1.86
CA LYS A 207 13.64 -8.08 3.32
C LYS A 207 12.79 -6.96 3.89
N THR A 208 12.32 -7.15 5.12
CA THR A 208 11.47 -6.20 5.83
C THR A 208 12.08 -4.81 5.97
N ASP A 209 13.39 -4.73 6.24
CA ASP A 209 14.10 -3.47 6.47
C ASP A 209 15.02 -3.12 5.30
N TYR A 210 15.12 -1.82 5.03
CA TYR A 210 16.04 -1.29 4.02
C TYR A 210 17.50 -1.45 4.48
N SER A 211 18.43 -1.55 3.52
CA SER A 211 19.88 -1.60 3.80
C SER A 211 20.62 -0.34 3.36
N ALA A 212 20.04 0.45 2.46
CA ALA A 212 20.59 1.72 2.01
C ALA A 212 19.54 2.84 2.08
N LYS A 213 19.99 4.05 2.40
CA LYS A 213 19.16 5.26 2.53
C LYS A 213 19.89 6.44 1.91
N PHE A 214 19.25 7.10 0.96
CA PHE A 214 19.80 8.23 0.20
C PHE A 214 19.02 9.51 0.50
N THR A 215 19.69 10.51 1.08
CA THR A 215 19.08 11.80 1.44
C THR A 215 19.27 12.79 0.29
N PRO A 216 18.19 13.24 -0.36
CA PRO A 216 18.28 13.98 -1.62
C PRO A 216 18.73 15.42 -1.43
N GLN A 217 19.63 15.92 -2.26
CA GLN A 217 19.99 17.34 -2.32
C GLN A 217 19.56 17.99 -3.64
N PHE A 218 19.56 19.33 -3.69
CA PHE A 218 19.33 20.05 -4.95
C PHE A 218 20.37 19.66 -6.00
N ASN A 219 19.93 19.49 -7.24
CA ASN A 219 20.77 19.11 -8.39
C ASN A 219 21.45 17.73 -8.25
N GLN A 220 20.87 16.85 -7.45
CA GLN A 220 21.31 15.47 -7.33
C GLN A 220 20.35 14.56 -8.09
N ILE A 221 20.87 13.59 -8.84
CA ILE A 221 20.08 12.53 -9.44
C ILE A 221 20.41 11.20 -8.75
N ALA A 222 19.39 10.40 -8.45
CA ALA A 222 19.55 8.99 -8.12
C ALA A 222 18.92 8.16 -9.25
N PHE A 223 19.54 7.03 -9.60
CA PHE A 223 19.05 6.16 -10.66
C PHE A 223 19.48 4.71 -10.44
N PHE A 224 18.71 3.78 -10.99
CA PHE A 224 19.00 2.34 -10.92
C PHE A 224 18.38 1.63 -12.11
N THR A 225 18.99 0.52 -12.51
CA THR A 225 18.39 -0.36 -13.53
C THR A 225 17.16 -1.02 -12.92
N VAL A 226 16.07 -1.06 -13.67
CA VAL A 226 14.85 -1.79 -13.28
C VAL A 226 15.16 -3.27 -13.38
N GLN A 227 15.05 -3.99 -12.26
CA GLN A 227 15.40 -5.40 -12.15
C GLN A 227 14.21 -6.17 -11.56
N PRO A 228 13.45 -6.92 -12.38
CA PRO A 228 12.31 -7.71 -11.92
C PRO A 228 12.63 -8.51 -10.66
N GLY A 229 11.86 -8.25 -9.60
CA GLY A 229 11.99 -8.93 -8.31
C GLY A 229 13.22 -8.56 -7.46
N LEU A 230 13.96 -7.50 -7.81
CA LEU A 230 15.15 -7.07 -7.05
C LEU A 230 15.16 -5.58 -6.72
N SER A 231 14.75 -4.69 -7.63
CA SER A 231 14.87 -3.23 -7.50
C SER A 231 13.88 -2.58 -6.51
N PHE A 232 13.62 -3.24 -5.38
CA PHE A 232 12.70 -2.77 -4.36
C PHE A 232 13.22 -1.50 -3.69
N HIS A 233 12.39 -0.47 -3.67
CA HIS A 233 12.68 0.81 -3.04
C HIS A 233 11.40 1.50 -2.58
N ASP A 234 11.58 2.57 -1.81
CA ASP A 234 10.48 3.42 -1.37
C ASP A 234 10.93 4.87 -1.16
N VAL A 235 9.98 5.77 -0.88
CA VAL A 235 10.23 7.14 -0.43
C VAL A 235 9.77 7.27 1.02
N GLU A 236 10.73 7.43 1.92
CA GLU A 236 10.47 7.68 3.34
C GLU A 236 9.53 8.88 3.52
N GLU A 237 8.59 8.78 4.45
CA GLU A 237 7.65 9.88 4.75
C GLU A 237 8.38 11.19 5.05
N VAL A 238 7.96 12.28 4.39
CA VAL A 238 8.43 13.63 4.73
C VAL A 238 7.81 14.07 6.05
N ARG A 239 8.66 14.43 7.02
CA ARG A 239 8.28 14.63 8.42
C ARG A 239 8.05 16.08 8.81
N VAL A 240 8.52 17.01 7.98
CA VAL A 240 8.48 18.45 8.22
C VAL A 240 7.67 19.17 7.16
N ASP A 241 7.20 20.38 7.49
CA ASP A 241 6.48 21.24 6.56
C ASP A 241 7.44 21.88 5.53
N LYS A 242 7.91 21.07 4.60
CA LYS A 242 8.80 21.43 3.49
C LYS A 242 8.37 20.70 2.22
N HIS A 243 8.77 21.27 1.09
CA HIS A 243 8.48 20.71 -0.23
C HIS A 243 9.73 20.00 -0.76
N ARG A 244 9.69 18.67 -0.80
CA ARG A 244 10.65 17.85 -1.54
C ARG A 244 10.15 17.75 -2.99
N LEU A 245 10.55 18.69 -3.82
CA LEU A 245 10.25 18.65 -5.25
C LEU A 245 11.24 17.71 -5.96
N SER A 246 10.73 16.88 -6.86
CA SER A 246 11.53 16.01 -7.71
C SER A 246 10.92 15.87 -9.10
N VAL A 247 11.78 15.67 -10.08
CA VAL A 247 11.42 15.21 -11.41
C VAL A 247 11.85 13.75 -11.48
N GLN A 248 10.88 12.85 -11.60
CA GLN A 248 11.13 11.42 -11.74
C GLN A 248 10.79 10.97 -13.15
N GLY A 249 11.40 9.89 -13.60
CA GLY A 249 11.11 9.35 -14.91
C GLY A 249 11.82 8.05 -15.17
N TRP A 250 11.59 7.52 -16.37
CA TRP A 250 12.17 6.28 -16.82
C TRP A 250 12.79 6.43 -18.19
N PHE A 251 13.91 5.74 -18.38
CA PHE A 251 14.40 5.40 -19.70
C PHE A 251 13.82 4.04 -20.10
N HIS A 252 13.33 3.95 -21.32
CA HIS A 252 12.68 2.74 -21.82
C HIS A 252 13.62 1.89 -22.70
N ILE A 253 13.23 0.63 -22.88
CA ILE A 253 13.72 -0.23 -23.96
C ILE A 253 13.57 0.52 -25.30
N PRO A 254 14.61 0.54 -26.18
CA PRO A 254 14.52 1.17 -27.50
C PRO A 254 13.29 0.71 -28.27
N GLN A 255 12.67 1.61 -29.02
CA GLN A 255 11.45 1.37 -29.80
C GLN A 255 11.80 0.99 -31.24
N PRO A 256 10.85 0.41 -32.02
CA PRO A 256 11.08 0.08 -33.42
C PRO A 256 11.64 1.27 -34.22
N GLY A 257 12.84 1.10 -34.78
CA GLY A 257 13.56 2.13 -35.54
C GLY A 257 14.62 2.92 -34.76
N GLU A 258 14.76 2.70 -33.46
CA GLU A 258 15.83 3.28 -32.64
C GLU A 258 17.09 2.39 -32.60
N ASP A 259 18.25 3.01 -32.32
CA ASP A 259 19.51 2.29 -32.12
C ASP A 259 19.41 1.32 -30.93
N GLY A 260 19.79 0.06 -31.16
CA GLY A 260 19.72 -1.00 -30.15
C GLY A 260 18.34 -1.61 -29.93
N TYR A 261 17.35 -1.35 -30.79
CA TYR A 261 16.07 -2.07 -30.76
C TYR A 261 16.24 -3.56 -31.08
N VAL A 262 15.67 -4.41 -30.24
CA VAL A 262 15.62 -5.85 -30.41
C VAL A 262 14.14 -6.28 -30.39
N PRO A 263 13.60 -6.84 -31.50
CA PRO A 263 12.23 -7.35 -31.52
C PRO A 263 12.03 -8.44 -30.45
N GLY A 264 10.96 -8.34 -29.66
CA GLY A 264 10.62 -9.31 -28.61
C GLY A 264 11.20 -9.01 -27.22
N GLU A 265 12.10 -8.03 -27.08
CA GLU A 265 12.79 -7.74 -25.81
C GLU A 265 11.83 -7.14 -24.76
N GLN A 266 10.90 -6.28 -25.19
CA GLN A 266 9.90 -5.71 -24.31
C GLN A 266 8.96 -6.81 -23.80
N GLU A 267 8.46 -7.64 -24.70
CA GLU A 267 7.55 -8.75 -24.40
C GLU A 267 8.22 -9.78 -23.47
N GLU A 268 9.50 -10.06 -23.65
CA GLU A 268 10.26 -10.95 -22.75
C GLU A 268 10.43 -10.35 -21.35
N THR A 269 10.63 -9.03 -21.26
CA THR A 269 10.75 -8.33 -19.98
C THR A 269 9.42 -8.32 -19.24
N GLU A 270 8.34 -7.97 -19.93
CA GLU A 270 6.98 -7.96 -19.40
C GLU A 270 6.54 -9.36 -18.95
N ALA A 271 6.89 -10.40 -19.71
CA ALA A 271 6.60 -11.79 -19.33
C ALA A 271 7.24 -12.21 -18.00
N ARG A 272 8.38 -11.62 -17.60
CA ARG A 272 9.06 -11.86 -16.32
C ARG A 272 8.55 -11.02 -15.16
N SER A 273 7.68 -10.04 -15.44
CA SER A 273 7.16 -9.09 -14.45
C SER A 273 5.65 -9.16 -14.29
N THR A 274 4.97 -10.07 -15.01
CA THR A 274 3.52 -10.21 -14.91
C THR A 274 3.08 -10.37 -13.46
N LEU A 275 2.02 -9.65 -13.09
CA LEU A 275 1.42 -9.68 -11.75
C LEU A 275 1.04 -11.13 -11.34
N GLN A 276 0.73 -11.98 -12.33
CA GLN A 276 0.52 -13.42 -12.16
C GLN A 276 1.76 -14.17 -11.62
N GLN A 277 2.98 -13.77 -11.98
CA GLN A 277 4.20 -14.32 -11.38
C GLN A 277 4.40 -13.85 -9.95
N LEU A 278 4.05 -12.60 -9.62
CA LEU A 278 4.13 -12.06 -8.24
C LEU A 278 3.10 -12.68 -7.28
N GLN A 279 1.98 -13.16 -7.82
CA GLN A 279 0.92 -13.86 -7.08
C GLN A 279 1.05 -15.39 -7.15
N SER A 280 2.16 -15.92 -7.65
CA SER A 280 2.34 -17.37 -7.72
C SER A 280 2.25 -18.03 -6.34
N LYS A 281 1.79 -19.28 -6.29
CA LYS A 281 1.67 -20.04 -5.04
C LYS A 281 3.03 -20.17 -4.33
N GLU A 282 4.12 -20.24 -5.10
CA GLU A 282 5.47 -20.30 -4.56
C GLU A 282 5.86 -19.02 -3.82
N LEU A 283 5.46 -17.84 -4.31
CA LEU A 283 5.74 -16.57 -3.63
C LEU A 283 4.83 -16.34 -2.42
N GLN A 284 3.59 -16.82 -2.46
CA GLN A 284 2.69 -16.79 -1.30
C GLN A 284 3.23 -17.62 -0.11
N GLU A 285 4.16 -18.55 -0.35
CA GLU A 285 4.89 -19.24 0.74
C GLU A 285 5.75 -18.28 1.58
N PHE A 286 6.08 -17.11 1.09
CA PHE A 286 6.86 -16.10 1.84
C PHE A 286 5.97 -15.08 2.58
N ASP A 287 4.65 -15.11 2.37
CA ASP A 287 3.73 -14.18 3.01
C ASP A 287 3.45 -14.59 4.46
N PHE A 288 3.69 -13.69 5.42
CA PHE A 288 3.36 -13.90 6.82
C PHE A 288 2.68 -12.66 7.41
N PRO A 289 1.67 -12.80 8.29
CA PRO A 289 1.03 -14.06 8.68
C PRO A 289 0.36 -14.74 7.49
N LYS A 290 0.27 -16.08 7.54
CA LYS A 290 -0.43 -16.84 6.50
C LYS A 290 -1.92 -16.47 6.52
N PRO A 291 -2.58 -16.22 5.38
CA PRO A 291 -4.02 -15.96 5.32
C PRO A 291 -4.85 -17.25 5.51
N ILE A 292 -4.43 -18.14 6.42
CA ILE A 292 -5.04 -19.45 6.66
C ILE A 292 -5.87 -19.40 7.93
N ARG A 293 -7.12 -19.85 7.80
CA ARG A 293 -8.05 -20.10 8.90
C ARG A 293 -8.02 -21.57 9.27
N ASN A 294 -8.05 -21.86 10.56
CA ASN A 294 -8.01 -23.24 11.08
C ASN A 294 -9.44 -23.72 11.27
N ASP A 295 -9.73 -24.95 10.85
CA ASP A 295 -11.04 -25.56 11.02
C ASP A 295 -11.42 -25.70 12.50
N LEU A 296 -12.70 -25.45 12.76
CA LEU A 296 -13.33 -25.83 14.02
C LEU A 296 -13.70 -27.31 13.95
N ASP A 297 -13.65 -27.99 15.08
CA ASP A 297 -14.15 -29.36 15.16
C ASP A 297 -15.69 -29.39 15.00
N GLU A 298 -16.21 -30.52 14.51
CA GLU A 298 -17.64 -30.69 14.22
C GLU A 298 -18.53 -30.48 15.46
N GLU A 299 -18.06 -30.85 16.65
CA GLU A 299 -18.79 -30.64 17.90
C GLU A 299 -18.92 -29.14 18.22
N GLN A 300 -17.84 -28.35 18.03
CA GLN A 300 -17.88 -26.90 18.17
C GLN A 300 -18.84 -26.26 17.17
N VAL A 301 -18.79 -26.66 15.90
CA VAL A 301 -19.69 -26.12 14.85
C VAL A 301 -21.14 -26.39 15.24
N LYS A 302 -21.46 -27.61 15.66
CA LYS A 302 -22.80 -27.99 16.11
C LYS A 302 -23.26 -27.20 17.33
N LEU A 303 -22.38 -26.99 18.32
CA LEU A 303 -22.70 -26.16 19.48
C LEU A 303 -23.06 -24.72 19.08
N ILE A 304 -22.40 -24.17 18.04
CA ILE A 304 -22.67 -22.82 17.53
C ILE A 304 -24.00 -22.81 16.78
N GLU A 305 -24.22 -23.79 15.90
CA GLU A 305 -25.44 -23.98 15.12
C GLU A 305 -26.69 -24.09 16.00
N ASP A 306 -26.65 -24.96 17.02
CA ASP A 306 -27.76 -25.18 17.96
C ASP A 306 -28.07 -23.96 18.86
N THR A 307 -27.26 -22.89 18.80
CA THR A 307 -27.41 -21.75 19.70
C THR A 307 -28.46 -20.76 19.21
N THR A 308 -29.55 -20.66 19.96
CA THR A 308 -30.62 -19.66 19.78
C THR A 308 -30.63 -18.60 20.88
N VAL A 309 -30.08 -18.91 22.07
CA VAL A 309 -29.98 -18.01 23.23
C VAL A 309 -28.72 -18.33 24.04
N LEU A 310 -28.20 -17.33 24.76
CA LEU A 310 -27.09 -17.52 25.70
C LEU A 310 -27.60 -18.08 27.03
N ASN A 311 -26.95 -19.12 27.54
CA ASN A 311 -27.22 -19.62 28.90
C ASN A 311 -26.51 -18.79 29.99
N GLU A 312 -26.84 -19.02 31.26
CA GLU A 312 -26.29 -18.25 32.39
C GLU A 312 -24.76 -18.34 32.50
N ALA A 313 -24.17 -19.50 32.23
CA ALA A 313 -22.73 -19.71 32.30
C ALA A 313 -22.00 -19.00 31.14
N GLU A 314 -22.55 -19.07 29.93
CA GLU A 314 -22.07 -18.34 28.76
C GLU A 314 -22.17 -16.84 28.97
N TRP A 315 -23.31 -16.34 29.46
CA TRP A 315 -23.51 -14.93 29.77
C TRP A 315 -22.47 -14.44 30.78
N LYS A 316 -22.26 -15.21 31.87
CA LYS A 316 -21.27 -14.87 32.89
C LYS A 316 -19.86 -14.78 32.31
N TYR A 317 -19.45 -15.77 31.52
CA TYR A 317 -18.15 -15.79 30.87
C TYR A 317 -17.98 -14.63 29.87
N LEU A 318 -18.98 -14.37 29.03
CA LEU A 318 -18.98 -13.27 28.07
C LEU A 318 -18.90 -11.91 28.77
N SER A 319 -19.62 -11.72 29.88
CA SER A 319 -19.69 -10.45 30.63
C SER A 319 -18.35 -10.03 31.26
N GLU A 320 -17.38 -10.94 31.38
CA GLU A 320 -16.01 -10.62 31.82
C GLU A 320 -15.28 -9.74 30.79
N PHE A 321 -15.62 -9.89 29.50
CA PHE A 321 -14.96 -9.22 28.39
C PHE A 321 -15.88 -8.29 27.60
N ILE A 322 -17.15 -8.67 27.38
CA ILE A 322 -18.15 -7.90 26.63
C ILE A 322 -18.97 -7.05 27.59
N ASN A 323 -19.34 -5.84 27.15
CA ASN A 323 -20.25 -4.97 27.84
C ASN A 323 -21.64 -5.66 27.97
N PRO A 324 -22.16 -5.85 29.20
CA PRO A 324 -23.39 -6.60 29.43
C PRO A 324 -24.61 -6.14 28.62
N VAL A 325 -24.65 -4.87 28.21
CA VAL A 325 -25.72 -4.34 27.34
C VAL A 325 -25.82 -5.10 26.03
N TYR A 326 -24.70 -5.55 25.45
CA TYR A 326 -24.67 -6.32 24.21
C TYR A 326 -24.93 -7.82 24.38
N LEU A 327 -25.22 -8.25 25.61
CA LEU A 327 -25.65 -9.62 25.92
C LEU A 327 -27.16 -9.70 26.16
N GLU A 328 -27.85 -8.56 26.22
CA GLU A 328 -29.30 -8.49 26.36
C GLU A 328 -30.00 -8.89 25.05
N LYS A 329 -31.16 -9.54 25.18
CA LYS A 329 -31.90 -10.10 24.04
C LYS A 329 -32.31 -9.01 23.03
N GLU A 330 -32.74 -7.86 23.54
CA GLU A 330 -33.18 -6.72 22.73
C GLU A 330 -32.02 -6.11 21.94
N ALA A 331 -30.84 -5.99 22.56
CA ALA A 331 -29.64 -5.49 21.90
C ALA A 331 -29.16 -6.45 20.81
N LEU A 332 -29.13 -7.76 21.10
CA LEU A 332 -28.78 -8.80 20.12
C LEU A 332 -29.73 -8.79 18.93
N ALA A 333 -31.05 -8.73 19.17
CA ALA A 333 -32.04 -8.66 18.10
C ALA A 333 -31.87 -7.40 17.23
N SER A 334 -31.57 -6.24 17.85
CA SER A 334 -31.32 -5.00 17.12
C SER A 334 -30.04 -5.06 16.27
N LEU A 335 -28.96 -5.65 16.81
CA LEU A 335 -27.71 -5.83 16.08
C LEU A 335 -27.89 -6.80 14.92
N ASN A 336 -28.63 -7.89 15.14
CA ASN A 336 -28.92 -8.88 14.12
C ASN A 336 -29.73 -8.31 12.97
N LYS A 337 -30.81 -7.60 13.27
CA LYS A 337 -31.59 -6.90 12.25
C LYS A 337 -30.71 -5.98 11.39
N ARG A 338 -29.85 -5.19 12.03
CA ARG A 338 -28.95 -4.28 11.31
C ARG A 338 -27.95 -5.03 10.43
N PHE A 339 -27.38 -6.12 10.94
CA PHE A 339 -26.43 -6.92 10.17
C PHE A 339 -27.08 -7.58 8.96
N LEU A 340 -28.32 -8.07 9.08
CA LEU A 340 -29.06 -8.64 7.95
C LEU A 340 -29.41 -7.58 6.89
N GLU A 341 -29.64 -6.32 7.29
CA GLU A 341 -29.94 -5.21 6.37
C GLU A 341 -28.69 -4.66 5.66
N GLU A 342 -27.57 -4.54 6.38
CA GLU A 342 -26.38 -3.82 5.89
C GLU A 342 -25.19 -4.75 5.54
N SER A 343 -25.23 -6.04 5.91
CA SER A 343 -24.08 -6.98 5.89
C SER A 343 -22.85 -6.50 6.68
N ILE A 344 -23.05 -5.47 7.50
CA ILE A 344 -22.06 -4.86 8.37
C ILE A 344 -22.73 -4.32 9.64
N VAL A 345 -22.05 -4.42 10.77
CA VAL A 345 -22.48 -3.76 12.01
C VAL A 345 -21.28 -3.27 12.80
N GLU A 346 -21.41 -2.07 13.38
CA GLU A 346 -20.41 -1.50 14.28
C GLU A 346 -20.98 -1.40 15.69
N ILE A 347 -20.25 -1.96 16.65
CA ILE A 347 -20.59 -2.04 18.07
C ILE A 347 -19.57 -1.21 18.85
N ASN A 348 -20.00 -0.03 19.29
CA ASN A 348 -19.16 0.87 20.08
C ASN A 348 -19.19 0.48 21.56
N GLU A 349 -18.10 0.75 22.28
CA GLU A 349 -17.94 0.37 23.68
C GLU A 349 -18.22 -1.12 23.97
N VAL A 350 -17.83 -1.99 23.03
CA VAL A 350 -18.12 -3.43 23.04
C VAL A 350 -17.52 -4.16 24.23
N LEU A 351 -16.33 -3.76 24.68
CA LEU A 351 -15.68 -4.37 25.84
C LEU A 351 -16.29 -3.88 27.14
N ASN A 352 -16.33 -4.77 28.12
CA ASN A 352 -16.70 -4.48 29.51
C ASN A 352 -15.97 -3.21 29.98
N PRO A 353 -16.68 -2.21 30.54
CA PRO A 353 -16.08 -0.91 30.88
C PRO A 353 -14.86 -1.00 31.80
N MET A 354 -14.87 -1.91 32.78
CA MET A 354 -13.73 -2.10 33.68
C MET A 354 -12.54 -2.72 32.95
N TYR A 355 -12.79 -3.73 32.12
CA TYR A 355 -11.75 -4.37 31.31
C TYR A 355 -11.13 -3.36 30.33
N ALA A 356 -11.97 -2.59 29.63
CA ALA A 356 -11.56 -1.57 28.67
C ALA A 356 -10.67 -0.49 29.32
N VAL A 357 -11.05 0.03 30.49
CA VAL A 357 -10.24 1.03 31.22
C VAL A 357 -8.86 0.50 31.57
N GLN A 358 -8.78 -0.73 32.08
CA GLN A 358 -7.50 -1.36 32.43
C GLN A 358 -6.63 -1.61 31.20
N LEU A 359 -7.21 -2.12 30.11
CA LEU A 359 -6.50 -2.36 28.86
C LEU A 359 -5.96 -1.05 28.28
N ARG A 360 -6.80 -0.01 28.21
CA ARG A 360 -6.39 1.31 27.74
C ARG A 360 -5.23 1.89 28.55
N SER A 361 -5.29 1.75 29.88
CA SER A 361 -4.24 2.25 30.75
C SER A 361 -2.90 1.56 30.47
N ALA A 362 -2.91 0.24 30.27
CA ALA A 362 -1.72 -0.52 29.91
C ALA A 362 -1.18 -0.13 28.52
N MET A 363 -2.06 0.00 27.52
CA MET A 363 -1.67 0.41 26.15
C MET A 363 -1.09 1.82 26.12
N ARG A 364 -1.70 2.78 26.83
CA ARG A 364 -1.17 4.14 26.95
C ARG A 364 0.18 4.17 27.65
N HIS A 365 0.38 3.33 28.65
CA HIS A 365 1.67 3.26 29.34
C HIS A 365 2.77 2.83 28.37
N VAL A 366 2.54 1.78 27.57
CA VAL A 366 3.48 1.31 26.54
C VAL A 366 3.75 2.39 25.49
N GLU A 367 2.70 3.01 24.93
CA GLU A 367 2.85 4.08 23.91
C GLU A 367 3.65 5.30 24.40
N ILE A 368 3.62 5.61 25.70
CA ILE A 368 4.29 6.79 26.26
C ILE A 368 5.68 6.44 26.83
N SER A 369 5.82 5.26 27.42
CA SER A 369 6.96 4.95 28.31
C SER A 369 7.97 4.00 27.66
N GLU A 370 7.59 3.27 26.62
CA GLU A 370 8.44 2.26 25.98
C GLU A 370 8.80 2.70 24.55
N PRO A 371 10.05 2.50 24.11
CA PRO A 371 10.43 2.78 22.73
C PRO A 371 9.71 1.82 21.78
N THR A 372 9.17 2.37 20.69
CA THR A 372 8.55 1.56 19.64
C THR A 372 9.66 0.92 18.78
N PRO A 373 9.64 -0.41 18.54
CA PRO A 373 10.62 -1.07 17.68
C PRO A 373 10.65 -0.46 16.27
N GLN A 374 11.81 -0.05 15.79
CA GLN A 374 12.02 0.62 14.50
C GLN A 374 12.45 -0.35 13.38
N VAL A 375 13.13 -1.44 13.74
CA VAL A 375 13.57 -2.48 12.79
C VAL A 375 13.03 -3.85 13.20
N SER A 376 12.98 -4.79 12.25
CA SER A 376 12.43 -6.13 12.47
C SER A 376 13.18 -6.91 13.56
N THR A 377 14.49 -6.69 13.71
CA THR A 377 15.33 -7.35 14.73
C THR A 377 15.09 -6.88 16.16
N GLU A 378 14.42 -5.74 16.35
CA GLU A 378 14.00 -5.24 17.67
C GLU A 378 12.66 -5.84 18.11
N VAL A 379 11.93 -6.51 17.20
CA VAL A 379 10.66 -7.15 17.51
C VAL A 379 10.93 -8.49 18.20
N THR A 380 10.41 -8.62 19.41
CA THR A 380 10.61 -9.80 20.27
C THR A 380 9.28 -10.52 20.50
N GLN A 381 9.36 -11.80 20.88
CA GLN A 381 8.18 -12.58 21.24
C GLN A 381 7.35 -11.87 22.31
N PRO A 382 6.00 -11.92 22.21
CA PRO A 382 5.20 -12.77 21.32
C PRO A 382 4.94 -12.15 19.94
N TRP A 383 5.49 -10.97 19.67
CA TRP A 383 5.27 -10.25 18.43
C TRP A 383 6.13 -10.79 17.29
N LYS A 384 5.58 -10.71 16.08
CA LYS A 384 6.20 -11.00 14.79
C LYS A 384 6.01 -9.79 13.88
N VAL A 385 6.71 -9.75 12.75
CA VAL A 385 6.52 -8.72 11.72
C VAL A 385 5.93 -9.34 10.47
N ALA A 386 4.87 -8.73 9.94
CA ALA A 386 4.25 -9.14 8.70
C ALA A 386 5.18 -8.82 7.51
N VAL A 387 5.21 -9.73 6.54
CA VAL A 387 6.08 -9.70 5.35
C VAL A 387 5.33 -10.26 4.14
N PRO A 388 5.78 -9.94 2.91
CA PRO A 388 6.85 -8.99 2.55
C PRO A 388 6.38 -7.52 2.50
N PRO A 389 7.31 -6.55 2.63
CA PRO A 389 6.96 -5.12 2.73
C PRO A 389 6.37 -4.51 1.45
N HIS A 390 6.46 -5.16 0.29
CA HIS A 390 5.73 -4.71 -0.91
C HIS A 390 4.25 -5.15 -0.92
N LYS A 391 3.77 -5.83 0.13
CA LYS A 391 2.37 -6.21 0.34
C LYS A 391 1.84 -5.68 1.67
N GLN A 392 2.62 -5.89 2.74
CA GLN A 392 2.20 -5.57 4.11
C GLN A 392 3.40 -5.43 5.03
N ARG A 393 3.24 -4.61 6.07
CA ARG A 393 4.17 -4.51 7.20
C ARG A 393 3.40 -4.11 8.43
N TYR A 394 3.39 -4.94 9.48
CA TYR A 394 2.83 -4.62 10.78
C TYR A 394 3.31 -5.60 11.83
N MET A 395 3.22 -5.25 13.10
CA MET A 395 3.48 -6.20 14.19
C MET A 395 2.23 -7.03 14.46
N TYR A 396 2.38 -8.34 14.69
CA TYR A 396 1.26 -9.19 15.06
C TYR A 396 1.59 -10.28 16.08
N ILE A 397 0.55 -10.75 16.79
CA ILE A 397 0.56 -11.97 17.61
C ILE A 397 -0.48 -12.93 17.01
N ASP A 398 -0.05 -14.14 16.66
CA ASP A 398 -0.87 -15.20 16.05
C ASP A 398 -0.99 -16.45 16.92
N GLY A 399 -0.42 -16.45 18.13
CA GLY A 399 -0.45 -17.61 19.02
C GLY A 399 0.52 -18.73 18.66
N LYS A 400 1.48 -18.52 17.74
CA LYS A 400 2.47 -19.52 17.30
C LYS A 400 3.91 -19.12 17.64
N SER A 401 4.83 -20.08 17.55
CA SER A 401 6.29 -19.89 17.66
C SER A 401 6.84 -18.87 16.65
N PRO A 402 7.98 -18.21 16.95
CA PRO A 402 8.61 -17.24 16.05
C PRO A 402 9.06 -17.92 14.75
N ILE A 403 9.20 -17.11 13.70
CA ILE A 403 9.70 -17.56 12.39
C ILE A 403 10.94 -16.74 12.08
N GLU A 404 11.99 -17.41 11.62
CA GLU A 404 13.19 -16.73 11.10
C GLU A 404 12.90 -16.26 9.68
N LEU A 405 13.04 -14.96 9.44
CA LEU A 405 12.74 -14.31 8.14
C LEU A 405 13.92 -14.46 7.15
N THR A 406 14.37 -15.69 6.97
CA THR A 406 15.35 -16.13 5.96
C THR A 406 14.70 -17.18 5.06
N GLU A 407 15.28 -17.45 3.88
CA GLU A 407 14.77 -18.51 2.99
C GLU A 407 14.69 -19.86 3.71
N GLU A 408 15.76 -20.22 4.43
CA GLU A 408 15.83 -21.45 5.22
C GLU A 408 14.79 -21.47 6.36
N GLY A 409 14.64 -20.36 7.08
CA GLY A 409 13.68 -20.24 8.18
C GLY A 409 12.23 -20.32 7.72
N ILE A 410 11.90 -19.70 6.59
CA ILE A 410 10.57 -19.75 5.96
C ILE A 410 10.29 -21.16 5.43
N ASN A 411 11.24 -21.77 4.73
CA ASN A 411 11.11 -23.16 4.26
C ASN A 411 10.95 -24.13 5.44
N PHE A 412 11.68 -23.91 6.54
CA PHE A 412 11.49 -24.68 7.76
C PHE A 412 10.07 -24.52 8.29
N ALA A 413 9.58 -23.29 8.47
CA ALA A 413 8.24 -23.04 8.98
C ALA A 413 7.13 -23.66 8.11
N ASN A 414 7.27 -23.61 6.78
CA ASN A 414 6.25 -24.09 5.86
C ASN A 414 6.29 -25.61 5.63
N ARG A 415 7.47 -26.23 5.58
CA ARG A 415 7.63 -27.59 5.02
C ARG A 415 8.33 -28.60 5.93
N ILE A 416 9.08 -28.17 6.93
CA ILE A 416 9.98 -29.06 7.71
C ILE A 416 9.58 -29.10 9.20
N GLY A 417 9.38 -27.93 9.79
CA GLY A 417 9.07 -27.74 11.19
C GLY A 417 7.66 -28.17 11.58
N PRO A 418 7.37 -28.22 12.88
CA PRO A 418 6.04 -28.56 13.38
C PRO A 418 5.01 -27.53 12.90
N GLN A 419 3.90 -28.03 12.35
CA GLN A 419 2.78 -27.19 11.91
C GLN A 419 1.90 -26.86 13.13
N GLU A 420 2.21 -25.74 13.78
CA GLU A 420 1.55 -25.31 15.00
C GLU A 420 0.18 -24.66 14.74
N PHE A 421 -0.82 -25.05 15.54
CA PHE A 421 -2.08 -24.33 15.65
C PHE A 421 -1.93 -23.15 16.64
N PRO A 422 -2.62 -22.02 16.42
CA PRO A 422 -2.65 -20.90 17.35
C PRO A 422 -3.03 -21.30 18.77
N ASN A 423 -2.15 -21.06 19.75
CA ASN A 423 -2.41 -21.31 21.16
C ASN A 423 -2.00 -20.12 22.04
N PHE A 424 -2.92 -19.16 22.18
CA PHE A 424 -2.73 -17.97 23.00
C PHE A 424 -2.58 -18.30 24.49
N GLU A 425 -3.27 -19.31 25.03
CA GLU A 425 -3.12 -19.71 26.43
C GLU A 425 -1.68 -20.15 26.76
N SER A 426 -1.00 -20.83 25.84
CA SER A 426 0.38 -21.29 26.05
C SER A 426 1.40 -20.15 26.10
N LEU A 427 1.06 -18.99 25.53
CA LEU A 427 1.88 -17.79 25.61
C LEU A 427 1.76 -17.10 26.98
N LYS A 428 0.69 -17.34 27.75
CA LYS A 428 0.45 -16.65 29.02
C LYS A 428 1.50 -17.00 30.08
N GLY A 429 1.80 -16.02 30.92
CA GLY A 429 2.62 -16.23 32.12
C GLY A 429 3.27 -14.93 32.61
N PRO A 430 3.29 -14.68 33.93
CA PRO A 430 3.77 -13.40 34.49
C PRO A 430 5.27 -13.15 34.25
N ASN A 431 6.05 -14.21 34.02
CA ASN A 431 7.48 -14.13 33.71
C ASN A 431 7.78 -14.26 32.21
N ARG A 432 6.75 -14.42 31.36
CA ARG A 432 6.90 -14.64 29.91
C ARG A 432 6.51 -13.41 29.09
N LEU A 433 5.50 -12.67 29.54
CA LEU A 433 4.88 -11.58 28.80
C LEU A 433 4.77 -10.32 29.67
N SER A 434 4.78 -9.15 29.03
CA SER A 434 4.44 -7.88 29.69
C SER A 434 3.00 -7.89 30.19
N LEU A 435 2.63 -6.91 31.04
CA LEU A 435 1.25 -6.75 31.50
C LEU A 435 0.29 -6.54 30.32
N LEU A 436 0.68 -5.74 29.33
CA LEU A 436 -0.13 -5.47 28.16
C LEU A 436 -0.28 -6.73 27.30
N ASP A 437 0.83 -7.41 26.99
CA ASP A 437 0.80 -8.60 26.14
C ASP A 437 -0.06 -9.71 26.77
N ASN A 438 0.02 -9.91 28.09
CA ASN A 438 -0.87 -10.85 28.79
C ASN A 438 -2.36 -10.50 28.61
N LYS A 439 -2.72 -9.21 28.65
CA LYS A 439 -4.10 -8.77 28.43
C LYS A 439 -4.54 -9.00 26.99
N LEU A 440 -3.71 -8.63 26.01
CA LEU A 440 -3.98 -8.82 24.58
C LEU A 440 -4.11 -10.31 24.23
N VAL A 441 -3.22 -11.15 24.73
CA VAL A 441 -3.26 -12.61 24.55
C VAL A 441 -4.50 -13.22 25.22
N SER A 442 -4.90 -12.72 26.39
CA SER A 442 -6.15 -13.15 27.05
C SER A 442 -7.39 -12.75 26.24
N LEU A 443 -7.40 -11.55 25.66
CA LEU A 443 -8.47 -11.10 24.77
C LEU A 443 -8.53 -11.94 23.49
N ALA A 444 -7.39 -12.23 22.87
CA ALA A 444 -7.33 -13.09 21.68
C ALA A 444 -7.81 -14.52 21.98
N SER A 445 -7.49 -15.05 23.17
CA SER A 445 -8.02 -16.35 23.64
C SER A 445 -9.55 -16.31 23.82
N PHE A 446 -10.07 -15.25 24.42
CA PHE A 446 -11.52 -15.03 24.54
C PHE A 446 -12.23 -15.01 23.19
N LEU A 447 -11.67 -14.32 22.19
CA LEU A 447 -12.23 -14.24 20.83
C LEU A 447 -12.22 -15.57 20.07
N LYS A 448 -11.45 -16.56 20.53
CA LYS A 448 -11.47 -17.95 20.01
C LYS A 448 -12.46 -18.86 20.74
N SER A 449 -13.05 -18.40 21.84
CA SER A 449 -13.95 -19.22 22.66
C SER A 449 -15.25 -19.59 21.92
N VAL A 450 -15.80 -20.75 22.23
CA VAL A 450 -17.11 -21.18 21.70
C VAL A 450 -18.21 -20.19 22.10
N ALA A 451 -18.18 -19.68 23.33
CA ALA A 451 -19.14 -18.69 23.80
C ALA A 451 -19.13 -17.39 22.96
N PHE A 452 -17.94 -16.91 22.56
CA PHE A 452 -17.85 -15.74 21.68
C PHE A 452 -18.41 -16.04 20.29
N LYS A 453 -18.12 -17.22 19.72
CA LYS A 453 -18.66 -17.64 18.41
C LYS A 453 -20.18 -17.79 18.43
N LYS A 454 -20.74 -18.29 19.52
CA LYS A 454 -22.19 -18.30 19.78
C LYS A 454 -22.77 -16.89 19.80
N TRP A 455 -22.11 -15.95 20.47
CA TRP A 455 -22.52 -14.54 20.45
C TRP A 455 -22.45 -13.92 19.04
N ILE A 456 -21.42 -14.26 18.25
CA ILE A 456 -21.35 -13.89 16.83
C ILE A 456 -22.52 -14.46 16.04
N LYS A 457 -22.84 -15.75 16.19
CA LYS A 457 -23.99 -16.39 15.53
C LYS A 457 -25.30 -15.65 15.82
N LEU A 458 -25.52 -15.23 17.07
CA LEU A 458 -26.73 -14.47 17.44
C LEU A 458 -26.79 -13.08 16.81
N ILE A 459 -25.65 -12.48 16.45
CA ILE A 459 -25.59 -11.19 15.76
C ILE A 459 -25.70 -11.38 14.26
N THR A 460 -25.08 -12.41 13.68
CA THR A 460 -24.95 -12.48 12.22
C THR A 460 -25.90 -13.46 11.55
N SER A 461 -26.55 -14.34 12.33
CA SER A 461 -27.24 -15.53 11.83
C SER A 461 -26.34 -16.51 11.07
N LEU A 462 -25.01 -16.31 11.07
CA LEU A 462 -24.04 -17.15 10.36
C LEU A 462 -23.34 -18.14 11.31
N ILE A 463 -23.15 -19.37 10.86
CA ILE A 463 -22.42 -20.42 11.59
C ILE A 463 -20.96 -20.37 11.16
N VAL A 464 -20.05 -20.05 12.08
CA VAL A 464 -18.62 -20.03 11.77
C VAL A 464 -18.03 -21.45 11.75
N THR A 465 -17.19 -21.77 10.77
CA THR A 465 -16.61 -23.12 10.56
C THR A 465 -15.09 -23.17 10.65
N SER A 466 -14.43 -22.02 10.51
CA SER A 466 -12.99 -21.88 10.71
C SER A 466 -12.67 -20.55 11.35
N GLU A 467 -11.47 -20.41 11.88
CA GLU A 467 -11.05 -19.15 12.49
C GLU A 467 -9.58 -18.80 12.26
N GLN A 468 -9.35 -17.50 12.14
CA GLN A 468 -8.05 -16.87 12.34
C GLN A 468 -8.25 -15.67 13.28
N VAL A 469 -7.35 -15.51 14.25
CA VAL A 469 -7.34 -14.36 15.17
C VAL A 469 -5.92 -13.81 15.23
N LEU A 470 -5.78 -12.51 15.00
CA LEU A 470 -4.50 -11.79 15.00
C LEU A 470 -4.63 -10.53 15.85
N VAL A 471 -3.79 -10.40 16.88
CA VAL A 471 -3.59 -9.09 17.54
C VAL A 471 -2.60 -8.31 16.69
N ARG A 472 -2.92 -7.08 16.27
CA ARG A 472 -2.07 -6.29 15.39
C ARG A 472 -1.73 -4.93 15.99
N ARG A 473 -0.51 -4.47 15.72
CA ARG A 473 -0.02 -3.14 16.03
C ARG A 473 0.63 -2.55 14.79
N PHE A 474 0.15 -1.38 14.37
CA PHE A 474 0.66 -0.62 13.24
C PHE A 474 1.40 0.62 13.75
N ARG A 475 2.73 0.54 13.72
CA ARG A 475 3.64 1.56 14.22
C ARG A 475 3.66 2.80 13.31
N PRO A 476 3.65 4.00 13.89
CA PRO A 476 3.84 5.25 13.14
C PRO A 476 5.15 5.24 12.36
N GLY A 477 5.08 5.55 11.06
CA GLY A 477 6.24 5.63 10.18
C GLY A 477 6.60 4.33 9.45
N HIS A 478 5.94 3.21 9.76
CA HIS A 478 6.35 1.88 9.30
C HIS A 478 5.25 1.07 8.65
N ASP A 479 4.08 0.99 9.29
CA ASP A 479 3.20 -0.16 9.12
C ASP A 479 1.93 0.16 8.31
N PHE A 480 1.50 -0.79 7.48
CA PHE A 480 0.39 -0.73 6.53
C PHE A 480 0.00 -2.14 6.04
N ILE A 481 -1.12 -2.23 5.32
CA ILE A 481 -1.50 -3.35 4.44
C ILE A 481 -1.95 -2.71 3.13
N LEU A 482 -1.45 -3.17 1.98
CA LEU A 482 -1.92 -2.71 0.67
C LEU A 482 -3.27 -3.33 0.29
N ALA A 483 -3.93 -2.81 -0.74
CA ALA A 483 -5.17 -3.37 -1.23
C ALA A 483 -4.94 -4.81 -1.69
N THR A 484 -5.71 -5.71 -1.10
CA THR A 484 -5.69 -7.13 -1.42
C THR A 484 -7.13 -7.60 -1.56
N THR A 485 -7.40 -8.50 -2.51
CA THR A 485 -8.62 -9.31 -2.54
C THR A 485 -8.46 -10.53 -1.64
N THR A 486 -9.53 -11.28 -1.42
CA THR A 486 -9.41 -12.61 -0.82
C THR A 486 -9.23 -13.67 -1.91
N ASP A 487 -9.03 -14.93 -1.52
CA ASP A 487 -9.10 -16.03 -2.48
C ASP A 487 -10.45 -16.05 -3.21
N LYS A 488 -10.44 -16.30 -4.53
CA LYS A 488 -11.68 -16.35 -5.34
C LYS A 488 -12.68 -17.43 -4.87
N ASN A 489 -12.13 -18.53 -4.33
CA ASN A 489 -12.88 -19.65 -3.78
C ASN A 489 -12.60 -19.74 -2.27
N LEU A 490 -13.36 -18.98 -1.49
CA LEU A 490 -13.33 -19.00 -0.04
C LEU A 490 -14.02 -20.23 0.55
N ALA A 491 -15.10 -20.69 -0.09
CA ALA A 491 -15.85 -21.86 0.35
C ALA A 491 -15.00 -23.13 0.20
N ARG A 492 -14.93 -23.94 1.26
CA ARG A 492 -14.11 -25.16 1.33
C ARG A 492 -14.93 -26.43 1.29
N SER A 493 -16.24 -26.32 1.51
CA SER A 493 -17.24 -27.38 1.35
C SER A 493 -18.48 -26.82 0.65
N GLN A 494 -19.42 -27.70 0.28
CA GLN A 494 -20.67 -27.30 -0.39
C GLN A 494 -21.58 -26.45 0.51
N ASP A 495 -21.52 -26.66 1.82
CA ASP A 495 -22.35 -25.92 2.79
C ASP A 495 -21.74 -24.57 3.22
N GLU A 496 -20.48 -24.28 2.84
CA GLU A 496 -19.85 -23.00 3.15
C GLU A 496 -20.21 -21.96 2.09
N GLU A 497 -20.51 -20.75 2.55
CA GLU A 497 -20.71 -19.61 1.67
C GLU A 497 -19.38 -19.11 1.11
N ASN A 498 -19.39 -18.64 -0.14
CA ASN A 498 -18.20 -18.09 -0.79
C ASN A 498 -17.93 -16.63 -0.36
N VAL A 499 -17.99 -16.37 0.95
CA VAL A 499 -17.76 -15.07 1.58
C VAL A 499 -16.95 -15.26 2.86
N LEU A 500 -16.41 -14.17 3.39
CA LEU A 500 -15.68 -14.15 4.64
C LEU A 500 -16.39 -13.27 5.66
N LEU A 501 -16.68 -13.82 6.83
CA LEU A 501 -17.05 -12.98 7.98
C LEU A 501 -15.77 -12.46 8.62
N GLU A 502 -15.64 -11.13 8.73
CA GLU A 502 -14.51 -10.47 9.33
C GLU A 502 -14.93 -9.65 10.55
N ALA A 503 -14.10 -9.66 11.59
CA ALA A 503 -14.19 -8.73 12.70
C ALA A 503 -12.93 -7.90 12.86
N THR A 504 -13.09 -6.60 13.11
CA THR A 504 -12.01 -5.70 13.50
C THR A 504 -12.35 -5.04 14.83
N LEU A 505 -11.73 -5.50 15.92
CA LEU A 505 -11.82 -4.89 17.24
C LEU A 505 -10.79 -3.77 17.36
N ASN A 506 -11.22 -2.52 17.17
CA ASN A 506 -10.38 -1.33 17.26
C ASN A 506 -10.04 -1.00 18.72
N LEU A 507 -8.75 -0.95 19.03
CA LEU A 507 -8.20 -0.73 20.38
C LEU A 507 -7.18 0.42 20.40
N THR A 508 -7.31 1.41 19.52
CA THR A 508 -6.32 2.49 19.40
C THR A 508 -6.48 3.48 20.56
N PRO A 509 -5.56 3.53 21.56
CA PRO A 509 -5.78 4.27 22.81
C PRO A 509 -5.81 5.80 22.62
N THR A 510 -5.19 6.27 21.55
CA THR A 510 -5.14 7.69 21.14
C THR A 510 -6.38 8.12 20.37
N ALA A 511 -7.22 7.19 19.90
CA ALA A 511 -8.46 7.45 19.16
C ALA A 511 -9.68 7.80 20.04
N THR A 512 -9.42 8.15 21.30
CA THR A 512 -10.45 8.71 22.20
C THR A 512 -10.63 10.21 22.04
N LEU A 513 -9.77 10.86 21.26
CA LEU A 513 -9.88 12.26 20.91
C LEU A 513 -10.05 12.35 19.39
N ALA A 514 -11.22 12.81 18.98
CA ALA A 514 -11.62 13.10 17.60
C ALA A 514 -10.46 13.58 16.70
N LYS A 515 -9.84 14.70 17.11
CA LYS A 515 -8.74 15.38 16.41
C LYS A 515 -7.50 14.52 16.08
N ASN A 516 -7.36 13.34 16.67
CA ASN A 516 -6.18 12.50 16.49
C ASN A 516 -6.28 11.59 15.26
N TRP A 517 -7.49 11.22 14.81
CA TRP A 517 -7.66 10.23 13.73
C TRP A 517 -8.85 10.51 12.81
N GLU A 518 -9.85 11.29 13.24
CA GLU A 518 -11.06 11.51 12.43
C GLU A 518 -10.82 12.16 11.06
N SER A 519 -9.74 12.93 10.91
CA SER A 519 -9.42 13.58 9.64
C SER A 519 -8.83 12.64 8.59
N GLY A 520 -8.45 11.40 8.93
CA GLY A 520 -7.77 10.47 8.02
C GLY A 520 -6.30 10.81 7.72
N GLU A 521 -5.85 12.05 7.95
CA GLU A 521 -4.49 12.55 7.66
C GLU A 521 -3.32 11.73 8.24
N PHE A 522 -3.54 11.00 9.34
CA PHE A 522 -2.51 10.16 9.95
C PHE A 522 -2.52 8.72 9.42
N GLY A 523 -3.40 8.42 8.47
CA GLY A 523 -3.67 7.09 7.96
C GLY A 523 -4.20 6.14 9.02
N GLY A 524 -3.87 4.87 8.91
CA GLY A 524 -4.36 3.80 9.80
C GLY A 524 -5.84 3.47 9.62
N TYR A 525 -6.60 4.15 8.77
CA TYR A 525 -7.97 3.77 8.49
C TYR A 525 -8.03 2.44 7.72
N GLU A 526 -9.04 1.65 8.04
CA GLU A 526 -9.42 0.45 7.29
C GLU A 526 -10.36 0.88 6.16
N LEU A 527 -10.10 0.46 4.94
CA LEU A 527 -10.90 0.82 3.77
C LEU A 527 -11.24 -0.44 2.97
N CYS A 528 -12.51 -0.54 2.56
CA CYS A 528 -12.96 -1.53 1.60
C CYS A 528 -13.49 -0.82 0.34
N MET A 529 -13.19 -1.37 -0.82
CA MET A 529 -13.61 -0.83 -2.11
C MET A 529 -13.93 -1.93 -3.10
N ALA A 530 -14.80 -1.62 -4.06
CA ALA A 530 -15.11 -2.56 -5.13
C ALA A 530 -13.89 -2.74 -6.06
N ASP A 531 -13.58 -3.99 -6.41
CA ASP A 531 -12.59 -4.30 -7.43
C ASP A 531 -13.17 -4.11 -8.83
N LYS A 532 -12.31 -3.78 -9.80
CA LYS A 532 -12.64 -3.78 -11.23
C LYS A 532 -11.77 -4.77 -11.97
N GLU A 533 -12.25 -5.26 -13.10
CA GLU A 533 -11.36 -5.88 -14.09
C GLU A 533 -10.33 -4.82 -14.53
N GLU A 534 -9.06 -5.04 -14.20
CA GLU A 534 -7.92 -4.22 -14.63
C GLU A 534 -7.74 -4.33 -16.15
N ASP A 535 -7.68 -3.20 -16.86
CA ASP A 535 -7.08 -3.15 -18.19
C ASP A 535 -5.54 -3.21 -18.03
N GLU A 536 -4.84 -4.01 -18.85
CA GLU A 536 -3.38 -4.27 -18.72
C GLU A 536 -2.48 -3.01 -18.75
N ASP A 537 -3.01 -1.86 -19.20
CA ASP A 537 -2.31 -0.57 -19.30
C ASP A 537 -2.57 0.41 -18.13
N ASP A 538 -3.48 0.09 -17.19
CA ASP A 538 -3.81 0.97 -16.06
C ASP A 538 -2.78 0.88 -14.91
N ASP A 539 -2.56 1.99 -14.18
CA ASP A 539 -1.71 2.03 -12.98
C ASP A 539 -2.35 1.18 -11.86
N PRO A 540 -1.71 0.11 -11.37
CA PRO A 540 -2.30 -0.81 -10.39
C PRO A 540 -2.61 -0.16 -9.03
N ALA A 541 -2.09 1.04 -8.77
CA ALA A 541 -2.43 1.83 -7.58
C ALA A 541 -3.66 2.74 -7.79
N VAL A 542 -4.30 2.73 -8.97
CA VAL A 542 -5.43 3.62 -9.31
C VAL A 542 -6.71 2.82 -9.47
N TYR A 543 -7.54 2.88 -8.42
CA TYR A 543 -8.86 2.26 -8.41
C TYR A 543 -9.90 3.21 -9.01
N LYS A 544 -10.75 2.71 -9.92
CA LYS A 544 -11.85 3.46 -10.53
C LYS A 544 -13.18 2.79 -10.15
N ALA A 545 -14.26 3.56 -9.99
CA ALA A 545 -15.62 3.04 -9.79
C ALA A 545 -16.26 2.58 -11.11
N SER A 546 -17.08 1.51 -11.08
CA SER A 546 -17.78 0.90 -12.25
C SER A 546 -18.46 1.94 -13.12
N ASP A 547 -19.19 2.85 -12.48
CA ASP A 547 -19.71 4.07 -13.08
C ASP A 547 -18.85 5.27 -12.63
N PRO A 548 -18.45 6.19 -13.53
CA PRO A 548 -17.80 7.45 -13.15
C PRO A 548 -18.60 8.32 -12.16
N ASN A 549 -19.89 8.05 -11.98
CA ASN A 549 -20.76 8.71 -11.01
C ASN A 549 -20.87 7.98 -9.66
N ASP A 550 -20.35 6.75 -9.54
CA ASP A 550 -20.37 5.97 -8.31
C ASP A 550 -19.07 6.16 -7.50
N ASP A 551 -19.17 6.04 -6.17
CA ASP A 551 -18.00 5.97 -5.30
C ASP A 551 -17.51 4.52 -5.24
N ALA A 552 -16.23 4.29 -5.53
CA ALA A 552 -15.62 2.96 -5.44
C ALA A 552 -15.48 2.49 -3.99
N VAL A 553 -15.49 3.42 -3.03
CA VAL A 553 -15.33 3.13 -1.60
C VAL A 553 -16.63 2.59 -1.02
N LEU A 554 -16.59 1.34 -0.56
CA LEU A 554 -17.73 0.66 0.06
C LEU A 554 -17.80 0.90 1.56
N PHE A 555 -16.64 0.98 2.22
CA PHE A 555 -16.55 1.12 3.66
C PHE A 555 -15.25 1.82 4.04
N THR A 556 -15.31 2.71 5.03
CA THR A 556 -14.11 3.30 5.65
C THR A 556 -14.31 3.38 7.16
N ASN A 557 -13.31 2.90 7.91
CA ASN A 557 -13.30 2.93 9.37
C ASN A 557 -12.01 3.57 9.88
N GLN A 558 -12.16 4.74 10.46
CA GLN A 558 -11.07 5.41 11.16
C GLN A 558 -10.63 4.61 12.39
N CYS A 559 -9.40 4.83 12.85
CA CYS A 559 -8.95 4.27 14.12
C CYS A 559 -9.90 4.69 15.25
N LYS A 560 -10.36 3.72 16.04
CA LYS A 560 -11.28 3.92 17.17
C LYS A 560 -10.76 3.26 18.44
N TRP A 561 -11.34 3.65 19.57
CA TRP A 561 -11.15 2.96 20.85
C TRP A 561 -12.38 2.15 21.19
N ASN A 562 -12.19 0.86 21.51
CA ASN A 562 -13.23 -0.04 21.99
C ASN A 562 -14.43 -0.12 21.04
N SER A 563 -14.18 -0.38 19.75
CA SER A 563 -15.24 -0.50 18.73
C SER A 563 -15.01 -1.77 17.92
N LEU A 564 -16.02 -2.63 17.84
CA LEU A 564 -16.00 -3.86 17.03
C LEU A 564 -16.81 -3.64 15.77
N THR A 565 -16.16 -3.79 14.62
CA THR A 565 -16.85 -3.88 13.33
C THR A 565 -16.93 -5.35 12.93
N LEU A 566 -18.12 -5.81 12.54
CA LEU A 566 -18.38 -7.10 11.91
C LEU A 566 -18.86 -6.86 10.49
N MET A 567 -18.25 -7.49 9.48
CA MET A 567 -18.64 -7.33 8.08
C MET A 567 -18.57 -8.65 7.33
N VAL A 568 -19.46 -8.88 6.37
CA VAL A 568 -19.30 -9.91 5.35
C VAL A 568 -18.56 -9.30 4.17
N ARG A 569 -17.51 -9.98 3.72
CA ARG A 569 -16.69 -9.58 2.59
C ARG A 569 -16.70 -10.66 1.53
N ASP A 570 -17.11 -10.31 0.32
CA ASP A 570 -17.00 -11.20 -0.85
C ASP A 570 -15.60 -11.10 -1.50
N PRO A 571 -15.23 -12.08 -2.36
CA PRO A 571 -13.91 -12.09 -3.01
C PRO A 571 -13.60 -10.92 -3.95
N SER A 572 -14.61 -10.18 -4.40
CA SER A 572 -14.45 -9.02 -5.28
C SER A 572 -14.21 -7.71 -4.53
N VAL A 573 -14.31 -7.70 -3.21
CA VAL A 573 -14.04 -6.49 -2.41
C VAL A 573 -12.55 -6.43 -2.08
N LEU A 574 -11.89 -5.34 -2.46
CA LEU A 574 -10.54 -5.00 -2.01
C LEU A 574 -10.59 -4.44 -0.59
N LYS A 575 -9.56 -4.73 0.21
CA LYS A 575 -9.42 -4.18 1.56
C LYS A 575 -7.96 -3.84 1.88
N PHE A 576 -7.75 -2.74 2.58
CA PHE A 576 -6.43 -2.33 3.05
C PHE A 576 -6.49 -1.58 4.38
N ILE A 577 -5.31 -1.40 5.00
CA ILE A 577 -5.12 -0.51 6.15
C ILE A 577 -4.07 0.50 5.78
N LYS A 578 -4.47 1.78 5.70
CA LYS A 578 -3.59 2.84 5.24
C LYS A 578 -2.36 2.95 6.14
N TYR A 579 -1.21 3.22 5.53
CA TYR A 579 0.03 3.56 6.23
C TYR A 579 -0.17 4.53 7.39
N VAL A 580 0.32 4.17 8.57
CA VAL A 580 0.26 5.03 9.75
C VAL A 580 1.41 6.04 9.68
N SER A 581 1.09 7.32 9.50
CA SER A 581 2.07 8.40 9.48
C SER A 581 2.89 8.45 10.77
N ILE A 582 4.18 8.75 10.68
CA ILE A 582 5.06 9.02 11.82
C ILE A 582 4.59 10.20 12.69
N ASN A 583 3.73 11.06 12.13
CA ASN A 583 3.14 12.18 12.85
C ASN A 583 1.95 11.79 13.74
N ALA A 584 1.47 10.53 13.63
CA ALA A 584 0.43 9.98 14.49
C ALA A 584 0.83 10.04 15.97
N LYS A 585 -0.16 10.14 16.87
CA LYS A 585 0.08 10.28 18.32
C LYS A 585 0.39 8.95 19.03
N GLY A 586 0.39 7.84 18.30
CA GLY A 586 0.64 6.49 18.78
C GLY A 586 0.31 5.49 17.67
N SER A 587 0.54 4.22 17.92
CA SER A 587 0.23 3.16 16.95
C SER A 587 -1.28 2.97 16.79
N ARG A 588 -1.71 2.46 15.63
CA ARG A 588 -3.01 1.79 15.53
C ARG A 588 -2.90 0.42 16.18
N TRP A 589 -3.90 0.04 16.95
CA TRP A 589 -4.01 -1.28 17.55
C TRP A 589 -5.38 -1.86 17.26
N ASP A 590 -5.42 -3.13 16.88
CA ASP A 590 -6.66 -3.87 16.74
C ASP A 590 -6.48 -5.38 16.99
N VAL A 591 -7.59 -6.09 17.10
CA VAL A 591 -7.64 -7.54 16.95
C VAL A 591 -8.47 -7.84 15.71
N SER A 592 -7.87 -8.52 14.74
CA SER A 592 -8.52 -8.98 13.51
C SER A 592 -8.97 -10.42 13.70
N CYS A 593 -10.20 -10.72 13.32
CA CYS A 593 -10.72 -12.07 13.26
C CYS A 593 -11.34 -12.34 11.89
N GLN A 594 -11.19 -13.57 11.39
CA GLN A 594 -11.75 -14.00 10.11
C GLN A 594 -12.30 -15.41 10.23
N TRP A 595 -13.47 -15.65 9.66
CA TRP A 595 -14.16 -16.95 9.68
C TRP A 595 -14.76 -17.29 8.32
N ASN A 596 -14.61 -18.54 7.89
CA ASN A 596 -15.55 -19.14 6.94
C ASN A 596 -16.90 -19.35 7.65
N VAL A 597 -17.98 -19.31 6.87
CA VAL A 597 -19.34 -19.35 7.39
C VAL A 597 -20.26 -20.26 6.58
N LYS A 598 -21.26 -20.82 7.25
CA LYS A 598 -22.46 -21.44 6.67
C LYS A 598 -23.69 -20.62 7.05
N ASN A 599 -24.73 -20.70 6.22
CA ASN A 599 -26.05 -20.22 6.61
C ASN A 599 -26.64 -21.12 7.72
N ALA A 600 -27.43 -20.55 8.64
CA ALA A 600 -28.42 -21.37 9.31
C ALA A 600 -29.46 -21.71 8.26
N GLU A 601 -29.66 -22.98 7.95
CA GLU A 601 -30.85 -23.37 7.20
C GLU A 601 -32.08 -22.87 7.99
N GLU A 602 -32.91 -22.04 7.36
CA GLU A 602 -34.32 -21.98 7.79
C GLU A 602 -34.87 -23.35 7.41
N GLU A 603 -35.27 -24.16 8.40
CA GLU A 603 -36.13 -25.31 8.11
C GLU A 603 -37.28 -24.75 7.28
N GLU A 604 -37.33 -25.08 5.98
CA GLU A 604 -38.51 -24.82 5.16
C GLU A 604 -39.68 -25.39 5.96
N GLU A 605 -40.56 -24.52 6.47
CA GLU A 605 -41.84 -24.95 7.00
C GLU A 605 -42.50 -25.69 5.82
N GLU A 606 -42.42 -27.01 5.82
CA GLU A 606 -43.24 -27.86 4.96
C GLU A 606 -44.68 -27.41 5.28
N GLU A 607 -45.27 -26.61 4.38
CA GLU A 607 -46.69 -26.31 4.42
C GLU A 607 -47.40 -27.67 4.44
N GLU A 608 -47.84 -28.09 5.62
CA GLU A 608 -48.83 -29.14 5.81
C GLU A 608 -50.11 -28.64 5.11
N ASP A 609 -50.19 -28.90 3.82
CA ASP A 609 -51.39 -28.80 3.01
C ASP A 609 -52.33 -29.96 3.41
N ASP A 610 -52.81 -29.91 4.65
CA ASP A 610 -53.96 -30.67 5.13
C ASP A 610 -55.15 -29.70 5.16
N ASP A 611 -55.94 -29.67 4.07
CA ASP A 611 -57.37 -30.03 4.15
C ASP A 611 -58.15 -29.82 2.84
N GLN A 612 -58.69 -30.95 2.34
CA GLN A 612 -60.09 -31.19 1.94
C GLN A 612 -60.76 -30.35 0.83
N GLU A 613 -61.17 -31.01 -0.26
CA GLU A 613 -62.59 -31.28 -0.61
C GLU A 613 -62.72 -31.83 -2.07
N GLU A 614 -62.97 -33.14 -2.22
CA GLU A 614 -64.15 -33.77 -2.88
C GLU A 614 -64.01 -35.29 -2.99
#